data_AF-A0A5K0XJ18-F1
#
_entry.id   AF-A0A5K0XJ18-F1
#
_cell.length_a   1.000
_cell.length_b   1.000
_cell.length_c   1.000
_cell.angle_alpha   90.00
_cell.angle_beta   90.00
_cell.angle_gamma   90.00
#
_symmetry.space_group_name_H-M   'P 1'
#
loop_
_entity.id
_entity.type
_entity.pdbx_description
1 polymer ?
#
loop_
_entity_poly.entity_id
_entity_poly.type
_entity_poly.pdbx_seq_one_letter_code
_entity_poly.pdbx_strand_id
1 'polypeptide(L)' 'GFSDKYVFQGTIKNKYRQIGNAVPPPLAYALGWKLKEV' A
#
# COMPACT_ATOMS: atom_id res chain seq x y z
N GLY A 1 2.07 5.30 5.03
CA GLY A 1 0.87 5.62 4.22
C GLY A 1 1.23 5.53 2.75
N PHE A 2 0.29 5.84 1.86
CA PHE A 2 0.56 6.00 0.43
C PHE A 2 1.20 7.35 0.14
N SER A 3 1.95 7.45 -0.95
CA SER A 3 2.42 8.74 -1.48
C SER A 3 1.26 9.54 -2.06
N ASP A 4 1.25 10.86 -1.90
CA ASP A 4 0.24 11.75 -2.48
C ASP A 4 0.21 11.68 -4.02
N LYS A 5 1.32 11.23 -4.64
CA LYS A 5 1.41 11.02 -6.09
C LYS A 5 0.79 9.70 -6.55
N TYR A 6 0.36 8.82 -5.64
CA TYR A 6 -0.19 7.52 -5.98
C TYR A 6 -1.63 7.65 -6.48
N VAL A 7 -1.90 7.18 -7.70
CA VAL A 7 -3.21 7.31 -8.34
C VAL A 7 -4.01 6.02 -8.19
N PHE A 8 -5.06 6.06 -7.37
CA PHE A 8 -6.04 4.98 -7.26
C PHE A 8 -7.05 5.02 -8.42
N GLN A 9 -7.42 3.85 -8.95
CA GLN A 9 -8.28 3.72 -10.13
C GLN A 9 -9.70 3.25 -9.77
N GLY A 10 -10.67 3.61 -10.61
CA GLY A 10 -12.09 3.22 -10.46
C GLY A 10 -12.95 4.21 -9.65
N THR A 11 -14.13 3.77 -9.24
CA THR A 11 -15.11 4.58 -8.50
C THR A 11 -14.61 4.95 -7.10
N ILE A 12 -15.20 5.96 -6.46
CA ILE A 12 -14.87 6.37 -5.08
C ILE A 12 -14.94 5.18 -4.11
N LYS A 13 -15.97 4.33 -4.21
CA LYS A 13 -16.12 3.13 -3.37
C LYS A 13 -14.98 2.12 -3.59
N ASN A 14 -14.52 1.96 -4.84
CA ASN A 14 -13.38 1.10 -5.16
C ASN A 14 -12.08 1.65 -4.57
N LYS A 15 -11.87 2.97 -4.61
CA LYS A 15 -10.70 3.63 -4.01
C LYS A 15 -10.66 3.43 -2.49
N TYR A 16 -11.79 3.60 -1.79
CA TYR A 16 -11.86 3.31 -0.35
C TYR A 16 -11.51 1.86 -0.03
N ARG A 17 -11.98 0.89 -0.82
CA ARG A 17 -11.60 -0.52 -0.66
C ARG A 17 -10.11 -0.75 -0.93
N GLN A 18 -9.54 -0.15 -1.97
CA GLN A 18 -8.10 -0.26 -2.27
C GLN A 18 -7.25 0.28 -1.12
N ILE A 19 -7.62 1.41 -0.53
CA ILE A 19 -6.93 2.00 0.62
C ILE A 19 -7.09 1.11 1.87
N GLY A 20 -8.32 0.67 2.17
CA GLY A 20 -8.62 -0.12 3.37
C GLY A 20 -8.09 -1.56 3.34
N ASN A 21 -8.01 -2.18 2.16
CA ASN A 21 -7.48 -3.53 1.99
C ASN A 21 -5.97 -3.58 1.77
N ALA A 22 -5.32 -2.43 1.57
CA ALA A 22 -3.89 -2.42 1.35
C ALA A 22 -3.14 -2.88 2.60
N VAL A 23 -2.10 -3.66 2.39
CA VAL A 23 -1.21 -4.08 3.46
C VAL A 23 -0.63 -2.82 4.12
N PRO A 24 -0.66 -2.72 5.46
CA PRO A 24 -0.13 -1.55 6.14
C PRO A 24 1.32 -1.28 5.70
N PRO A 25 1.62 -0.07 5.19
CA PRO A 25 2.96 0.27 4.69
C PRO A 25 4.12 0.00 5.67
N PRO A 26 3.97 0.13 7.01
CA PRO A 26 5.04 -0.24 7.95
C PRO A 26 5.41 -1.73 7.90
N LEU A 27 4.42 -2.61 7.69
CA LEU A 27 4.63 -4.06 7.61
C LEU A 27 5.33 -4.44 6.30
N ALA A 28 4.92 -3.83 5.18
CA ALA A 28 5.53 -4.06 3.87
C ALA A 28 6.99 -3.56 3.80
N TYR A 29 7.28 -2.43 4.44
CA TYR A 29 8.64 -1.89 4.52
C TYR A 29 9.57 -2.82 5.33
N ALA A 30 9.15 -3.25 6.51
CA ALA A 30 9.93 -4.17 7.34
C ALA A 30 10.18 -5.52 6.64
N LEU A 31 9.17 -6.05 5.93
CA LEU A 31 9.30 -7.30 5.18
C LEU A 31 10.25 -7.16 3.98
N GLY A 32 10.17 -6.03 3.25
CA GLY A 32 11.02 -5.75 2.09
C GLY A 32 12.51 -5.66 2.44
N TRP A 33 12.87 -5.11 3.60
CA TRP A 33 14.25 -5.11 4.08
C TRP A 33 14.75 -6.51 4.43
N LYS A 34 13.93 -7.31 5.12
CA LYS A 34 14.27 -8.70 5.45
C LYS A 34 14.46 -9.58 4.22
N LEU A 35 13.71 -9.35 3.14
CA LEU A 35 13.88 -10.06 1.87
C LEU A 35 15.15 -9.65 1.11
N LYS A 36 15.65 -8.42 1.30
CA LYS A 36 16.85 -7.91 0.64
C LYS A 36 18.16 -8.41 1.31
N GLU A 37 18.06 -8.93 2.53
CA GLU A 37 19.18 -9.54 3.27
C GLU A 37 19.49 -10.99 2.83
N VAL A 38 18.64 -11.60 1.99
CA VAL A 38 18.78 -12.98 1.48
C VAL A 38 19.39 -12.96 0.08
#